data_AF-A0A932IQJ9-F1
#
_entry.id   AF-A0A932IQJ9-F1
#
_cell.length_a   1.000
_cell.length_b   1.000
_cell.length_c   1.000
_cell.angle_alpha   90.00
_cell.angle_beta   90.00
_cell.angle_gamma   90.00
#
_symmetry.space_group_name_H-M   'P 1'
#
loop_
_entity.id
_entity.type
_entity.pdbx_description
1 polymer ?
#
loop_
_entity_poly.entity_id
_entity_poly.type
_entity_poly.pdbx_seq_one_letter_code
_entity_poly.pdbx_strand_id
1 'polypeptide(L)' 'MINSTSLSEITILHSKLFQQFPELRFGFSTKKGGVSHIPYGLNLSYMVGDDPNHVDENRERFF' A
#
# COMPACT_ATOMS: atom_id res chain seq x y z
N MET A 1 -9.88 -23.48 -13.23
CA MET A 1 -9.47 -22.19 -13.80
C MET A 1 -9.07 -21.31 -12.62
N ILE A 2 -7.78 -21.17 -12.37
CA ILE A 2 -7.29 -20.31 -11.28
C ILE A 2 -7.27 -18.90 -11.88
N ASN A 3 -8.25 -18.07 -11.53
CA ASN A 3 -8.22 -16.66 -11.92
C ASN A 3 -6.99 -16.05 -11.25
N SER A 4 -5.99 -15.73 -12.05
CA SER A 4 -4.85 -14.91 -11.66
C SER A 4 -5.39 -13.56 -11.18
N THR A 5 -5.44 -13.36 -9.88
CA THR A 5 -5.66 -12.04 -9.30
C THR A 5 -4.51 -11.17 -9.79
N SER A 6 -4.79 -10.31 -10.77
CA SER A 6 -3.87 -9.27 -11.20
C SER A 6 -3.45 -8.50 -9.95
N LEU A 7 -2.17 -8.62 -9.57
CA LEU A 7 -1.61 -7.83 -8.48
C LEU A 7 -1.65 -6.38 -8.96
N SER A 8 -2.67 -5.62 -8.53
CA SER A 8 -2.75 -4.21 -8.85
C SER A 8 -1.59 -3.51 -8.16
N GLU A 9 -0.72 -2.87 -8.95
CA GLU A 9 0.40 -2.06 -8.49
C GLU A 9 -0.06 -1.03 -7.44
N ILE A 10 0.71 -0.89 -6.36
CA ILE A 10 0.46 0.16 -5.37
C ILE A 10 0.78 1.53 -5.97
N THR A 11 -0.04 2.52 -5.64
CA THR A 11 0.24 3.91 -6.04
C THR A 11 0.85 4.64 -4.85
N ILE A 12 2.12 5.06 -5.00
CA ILE A 12 2.87 5.86 -4.02
C ILE A 12 3.00 7.29 -4.56
N LEU A 13 2.71 8.28 -3.71
CA LEU A 13 2.93 9.69 -4.02
C LEU A 13 4.31 10.13 -3.53
N HIS A 14 5.09 10.77 -4.40
CA HIS A 14 6.40 11.31 -4.07
C HIS A 14 6.38 12.84 -4.04
N SER A 15 7.13 13.43 -3.12
CA SER A 15 7.31 14.88 -3.03
C SER A 15 8.43 15.34 -3.97
N LYS A 16 8.13 16.27 -4.88
CA LYS A 16 9.15 16.92 -5.72
C LYS A 16 10.22 17.64 -4.89
N LEU A 17 9.85 18.19 -3.74
CA LEU A 17 10.79 18.87 -2.84
C LEU A 17 11.85 17.90 -2.30
N PHE A 18 11.48 16.65 -2.05
CA PHE A 18 12.38 15.67 -1.44
C PHE A 18 13.22 14.88 -2.46
N GLN A 19 12.84 14.89 -3.74
CA GLN A 19 13.58 14.23 -4.81
C GLN A 19 15.01 14.78 -5.00
N GLN A 20 15.30 15.98 -4.51
CA GLN A 20 16.63 16.58 -4.60
C GLN A 20 17.65 15.99 -3.60
N PHE A 21 17.20 15.22 -2.60
CA PHE A 21 18.06 14.63 -1.57
C PHE A 21 18.23 13.12 -1.84
N PRO A 22 19.32 12.67 -2.48
CA PRO A 22 19.49 11.26 -2.88
C PRO A 22 19.55 10.27 -1.71
N GLU A 23 19.90 10.73 -0.51
CA GLU A 23 19.90 9.96 0.74
C GLU A 23 18.50 9.77 1.34
N LEU A 24 17.49 10.48 0.85
CA LEU A 24 16.14 10.47 1.39
C LEU A 24 15.20 9.63 0.51
N ARG A 25 14.72 8.51 1.07
CA ARG A 25 13.58 7.78 0.49
C ARG A 25 12.28 8.28 1.10
N PHE A 26 11.38 8.81 0.27
CA PHE A 26 10.11 9.37 0.72
C PHE A 26 8.94 8.90 -0.14
N GLY A 27 7.80 8.62 0.49
CA GLY A 27 6.54 8.36 -0.20
C GLY A 27 5.33 8.40 0.75
N PHE A 28 4.17 8.77 0.22
CA PHE A 28 2.87 8.59 0.88
C PHE A 28 2.09 7.47 0.20
N SER A 29 1.53 6.55 0.99
CA SER A 29 0.61 5.54 0.51
C SER A 29 -0.70 6.17 0.01
N THR A 30 -1.37 5.50 -0.92
CA THR A 30 -2.77 5.78 -1.28
C THR A 30 -3.62 4.54 -0.99
N LYS A 31 -4.94 4.59 -1.19
CA LYS A 31 -5.79 3.39 -1.03
C LYS A 31 -5.61 2.34 -2.14
N LYS A 32 -4.97 2.68 -3.27
CA LYS A 32 -4.90 1.82 -4.46
C LYS A 32 -3.79 0.77 -4.33
N GLY A 33 -4.07 -0.44 -4.79
CA GLY A 33 -3.11 -1.54 -4.86
C GLY A 33 -3.04 -2.44 -3.62
N GLY A 34 -3.84 -2.13 -2.59
CA GLY A 34 -3.96 -2.98 -1.42
C GLY A 34 -4.86 -4.19 -1.64
N VAL A 35 -4.68 -5.20 -0.79
CA VAL A 35 -5.45 -6.45 -0.83
C VAL A 35 -6.70 -6.42 0.03
N SER A 36 -6.82 -5.45 0.94
CA SER A 36 -7.99 -5.38 1.82
C SER A 36 -9.25 -5.03 1.02
N HIS A 37 -10.35 -5.69 1.38
CA HIS A 37 -11.65 -5.41 0.78
C HIS A 37 -12.13 -3.98 1.05
N ILE A 38 -13.10 -3.52 0.27
CA ILE A 38 -13.78 -2.24 0.52
C ILE A 38 -14.37 -2.28 1.94
N PRO A 39 -14.14 -1.24 2.78
CA PRO A 39 -13.67 0.11 2.44
C PRO A 39 -12.17 0.38 2.63
N TYR A 40 -11.37 -0.65 2.93
CA TYR A 40 -10.02 -0.53 3.48
C TYR A 40 -8.93 -0.33 2.42
N GLY A 41 -8.93 -1.09 1.31
CA GLY A 41 -7.92 -0.95 0.25
C GLY A 41 -6.49 -1.24 0.74
N LEU A 42 -5.54 -0.34 0.52
CA LEU A 42 -4.18 -0.43 1.11
C LEU A 42 -4.17 0.09 2.56
N ASN A 43 -4.90 -0.60 3.43
CA ASN A 43 -4.91 -0.29 4.84
C ASN A 43 -3.63 -0.78 5.53
N LEU A 44 -3.01 0.10 6.31
CA LEU A 44 -1.75 -0.17 7.05
C LEU A 44 -1.97 -0.22 8.57
N SER A 45 -3.22 -0.09 9.03
CA SER A 45 -3.60 -0.04 10.45
C SER A 45 -4.27 -1.33 10.91
N TYR A 46 -3.83 -1.85 12.05
CA TYR A 46 -4.45 -3.01 12.73
C TYR A 46 -5.68 -2.65 13.58
N MET A 47 -6.00 -1.36 13.73
CA MET A 47 -6.98 -0.89 14.74
C MET A 47 -8.38 -0.60 14.19
N VAL A 48 -8.62 -0.84 12.89
CA VAL A 48 -9.83 -0.40 12.19
C VAL A 48 -10.79 -1.53 11.80
N GLY A 49 -10.53 -2.76 12.26
CA GLY A 49 -11.39 -3.92 12.01
C GLY A 49 -11.20 -4.58 10.64
N ASP A 50 -10.05 -4.38 10.01
CA ASP A 50 -9.64 -5.10 8.80
C ASP A 50 -9.02 -6.46 9.16
N ASP A 51 -8.88 -7.36 8.18
CA ASP A 51 -8.20 -8.65 8.36
C ASP A 51 -6.70 -8.42 8.62
N PRO A 52 -6.15 -8.88 9.76
CA PRO A 52 -4.73 -8.71 10.07
C PRO A 52 -3.78 -9.22 8.97
N ASN A 53 -4.13 -10.31 8.28
CA ASN A 53 -3.29 -10.86 7.21
C ASN A 53 -3.27 -9.94 5.98
N HIS A 54 -4.37 -9.26 5.68
CA HIS A 54 -4.40 -8.24 4.63
C HIS A 54 -3.58 -7.01 5.03
N VAL A 55 -3.62 -6.62 6.31
CA VAL A 55 -2.79 -5.52 6.83
C VAL A 55 -1.30 -5.88 6.74
N ASP A 56 -0.91 -7.10 7.08
CA ASP A 56 0.48 -7.57 6.95
C ASP A 56 0.97 -7.49 5.49
N GLU A 57 0.22 -8.07 4.55
CA GLU A 57 0.53 -8.02 3.11
C GLU A 57 0.60 -6.57 2.58
N ASN A 58 -0.34 -5.69 2.99
CA ASN A 58 -0.32 -4.29 2.58
C ASN A 58 0.93 -3.54 3.10
N ARG A 59 1.41 -3.90 4.29
CA ARG A 59 2.65 -3.34 4.87
C ARG A 59 3.87 -3.85 4.14
N GLU A 60 3.93 -5.14 3.80
CA GLU A 60 5.00 -5.71 2.97
C GLU A 60 5.06 -5.06 1.58
N ARG A 61 3.91 -4.71 0.99
CA ARG A 61 3.88 -3.98 -0.28
C ARG A 61 4.43 -2.55 -0.17
N PHE A 62 4.20 -1.87 0.95
CA PHE A 62 4.48 -0.43 1.06
C PHE A 62 5.88 -0.09 1.60
N PHE A 63 6.41 -0.88 2.54
CA PHE A 63 7.69 -0.62 3.21
C PHE A 63 8.87 -1.32 2.53
#